data_AF-A0A1V0TXG7-F1
#
_entry.id   AF-A0A1V0TXG7-F1
#
_cell.length_a   1.000
_cell.length_b   1.000
_cell.length_c   1.000
_cell.angle_alpha   90.00
_cell.angle_beta   90.00
_cell.angle_gamma   90.00
#
_symmetry.space_group_name_H-M   'P 1'
#
loop_
_entity.id
_entity.type
_entity.pdbx_description
1 polymer ?
#
loop_
_entity_poly.entity_id
_entity_poly.type
_entity_poly.pdbx_seq_one_letter_code
_entity_poly.pdbx_strand_id
1 'polypeptide(L)' 'MQATAYTYDDATRSGSVLLDDGTPLPFDAAAFDAGGLRLLRPGQRVRIEVETAAGTGDGAAEGRAEGRRIVLITLQTL' A
#
# COMPACT_ATOMS: atom_id res chain seq x y z
N MET A 1 5.47 -1.62 -8.00
CA MET A 1 6.09 -0.38 -7.51
C MET A 1 6.73 -0.62 -6.14
N GLN A 2 7.68 0.20 -5.70
CA GLN A 2 8.34 0.04 -4.38
C GLN A 2 7.71 0.97 -3.35
N ALA A 3 7.74 0.56 -2.09
CA ALA A 3 7.27 1.36 -0.96
C ALA A 3 7.97 0.94 0.35
N THR A 4 7.72 1.67 1.42
CA THR A 4 8.22 1.37 2.77
C THR A 4 7.04 1.14 3.70
N ALA A 5 7.02 0.01 4.41
CA ALA A 5 6.03 -0.25 5.45
C ALA A 5 6.03 0.87 6.50
N TYR A 6 4.85 1.44 6.79
CA TYR A 6 4.71 2.54 7.74
C TYR A 6 3.99 2.10 9.00
N THR A 7 2.82 1.50 8.83
CA THR A 7 2.03 0.90 9.91
C THR A 7 1.67 -0.54 9.56
N TYR A 8 1.50 -1.36 10.58
CA TYR A 8 1.01 -2.72 10.45
C TYR A 8 0.30 -3.12 11.75
N ASP A 9 -0.94 -3.58 11.61
CA ASP A 9 -1.73 -4.21 12.66
C ASP A 9 -1.80 -5.71 12.35
N ASP A 10 -1.32 -6.54 13.27
CA ASP A 10 -1.25 -7.99 13.11
C ASP A 10 -2.62 -8.67 13.29
N ALA A 11 -3.53 -8.06 14.06
CA ALA A 11 -4.87 -8.57 14.30
C ALA A 11 -5.75 -8.40 13.04
N THR A 12 -5.62 -7.28 12.34
CA THR A 12 -6.39 -6.99 11.12
C THR A 12 -5.64 -7.30 9.84
N ARG A 13 -4.33 -7.54 9.91
CA ARG A 13 -3.42 -7.68 8.75
C ARG A 13 -3.49 -6.50 7.78
N SER A 14 -3.78 -5.31 8.31
CA SER A 14 -3.87 -4.07 7.52
C SER A 14 -2.82 -3.07 7.97
N GLY A 15 -2.65 -2.03 7.18
CA GLY A 15 -1.73 -0.96 7.53
C GLY A 15 -1.55 0.02 6.38
N SER A 16 -0.39 0.64 6.33
CA SER A 16 -0.03 1.56 5.27
C SER A 16 1.43 1.46 4.92
N VAL A 17 1.72 1.85 3.68
CA VAL A 17 3.08 2.05 3.20
C VAL A 17 3.28 3.51 2.82
N LEU A 18 4.52 3.99 2.87
CA LEU A 18 4.92 5.26 2.27
C LEU A 18 5.42 5.00 0.86
N LEU A 19 4.87 5.72 -0.10
CA LEU A 19 5.42 5.85 -1.45
C LEU A 19 6.73 6.66 -1.40
N ASP A 20 7.48 6.65 -2.50
CA ASP A 20 8.77 7.38 -2.57
C ASP A 20 8.63 8.90 -2.39
N ASP A 21 7.45 9.45 -2.67
CA ASP A 21 7.11 10.86 -2.44
C ASP A 21 6.60 11.14 -1.01
N GLY A 22 6.59 10.13 -0.13
CA GLY A 22 6.10 10.22 1.23
C GLY A 22 4.59 10.10 1.39
N THR A 23 3.83 9.92 0.30
CA THR A 23 2.38 9.72 0.39
C THR A 23 2.06 8.40 1.10
N PRO A 24 1.27 8.39 2.18
CA PRO A 24 0.78 7.16 2.78
C PRO A 24 -0.28 6.52 1.88
N LEU A 25 -0.15 5.22 1.63
CA LEU A 25 -1.13 4.43 0.90
C LEU A 25 -1.57 3.23 1.76
N PRO A 26 -2.86 3.10 2.11
CA PRO A 26 -3.34 2.00 2.94
C PRO A 26 -3.40 0.69 2.14
N PHE A 27 -3.21 -0.42 2.84
CA PHE A 27 -3.52 -1.76 2.35
C PHE A 27 -4.46 -2.47 3.32
N ASP A 28 -5.31 -3.32 2.78
CA ASP A 28 -6.21 -4.19 3.55
C ASP A 28 -5.63 -5.61 3.68
N ALA A 29 -6.32 -6.45 4.45
CA ALA A 29 -5.94 -7.85 4.64
C ALA A 29 -5.87 -8.63 3.32
N ALA A 30 -6.75 -8.34 2.36
CA ALA A 30 -6.78 -9.06 1.09
C ALA A 30 -5.50 -8.81 0.27
N ALA A 31 -5.04 -7.56 0.21
CA ALA A 31 -3.78 -7.23 -0.43
C ALA A 31 -2.57 -7.84 0.29
N PHE A 32 -2.61 -7.87 1.63
CA PHE A 32 -1.57 -8.49 2.46
C PHE A 32 -1.48 -10.00 2.24
N ASP A 33 -2.61 -10.68 2.28
CA ASP A 33 -2.71 -12.13 2.13
C ASP A 33 -2.34 -12.58 0.71
N ALA A 34 -2.66 -11.78 -0.31
CA ALA A 34 -2.21 -12.03 -1.70
C ALA A 34 -0.67 -12.09 -1.82
N GLY A 35 0.04 -11.42 -0.91
CA GLY A 35 1.50 -11.35 -0.89
C GLY A 35 2.23 -12.51 -0.22
N GLY A 36 1.50 -13.38 0.48
CA GLY A 36 2.08 -14.51 1.22
C GLY A 36 2.99 -14.10 2.40
N LEU A 37 2.90 -12.85 2.86
CA LEU A 37 3.64 -12.36 4.02
C LEU A 37 3.01 -12.86 5.33
N ARG A 38 3.83 -13.12 6.35
CA ARG A 38 3.33 -13.49 7.69
C ARG A 38 3.16 -12.28 8.60
N LEU A 39 4.13 -11.37 8.57
CA LEU A 39 4.19 -10.14 9.37
C LEU A 39 4.92 -9.05 8.55
N LEU A 40 4.69 -7.79 8.90
CA LEU A 40 5.41 -6.65 8.34
C LEU A 40 6.00 -5.81 9.47
N ARG A 41 7.25 -5.38 9.32
CA ARG A 41 7.86 -4.42 10.25
C ARG A 41 7.79 -3.00 9.68
N PRO A 42 7.43 -1.97 10.46
CA PRO A 42 7.64 -0.58 10.05
C PRO A 42 9.10 -0.35 9.61
N GLY A 43 9.28 0.38 8.51
CA GLY A 43 10.57 0.61 7.87
C GLY A 43 11.01 -0.46 6.87
N GLN A 44 10.28 -1.59 6.78
CA GLN A 44 10.61 -2.65 5.82
C GLN A 44 10.33 -2.23 4.37
N ARG A 45 11.27 -2.51 3.47
CA ARG A 45 11.09 -2.32 2.03
C ARG A 45 10.21 -3.42 1.43
N VAL A 46 9.25 -3.00 0.61
CA VAL A 46 8.26 -3.88 0.00
C VAL A 46 8.00 -3.49 -1.45
N ARG A 47 7.61 -4.49 -2.25
CA ARG A 47 6.98 -4.26 -3.54
C ARG A 47 5.48 -4.28 -3.35
N ILE A 48 4.78 -3.34 -3.98
CA ILE A 48 3.32 -3.33 -4.05
C ILE A 48 2.84 -3.31 -5.51
N GLU A 49 1.62 -3.78 -5.73
CA GLU A 49 0.86 -3.56 -6.96
C GLU A 49 -0.40 -2.76 -6.62
N VAL A 50 -0.75 -1.82 -7.50
CA VAL A 50 -1.81 -0.84 -7.25
C VAL A 50 -2.72 -0.80 -8.46
N GLU A 51 -4.02 -0.82 -8.19
CA GLU A 51 -5.05 -0.53 -9.17
C GLU A 51 -5.53 0.91 -9.00
N THR A 52 -5.80 1.59 -10.12
CA THR A 52 -6.46 2.89 -10.11
C THR A 52 -7.94 2.71 -10.45
N ALA A 53 -8.83 3.13 -9.56
CA ALA A 53 -10.22 3.36 -9.93
C ALA A 53 -10.25 4.51 -10.94
N ALA A 54 -10.83 4.29 -12.12
CA ALA A 54 -11.05 5.36 -13.09
C ALA A 54 -12.00 6.41 -12.48
N GLY A 55 -11.43 7.53 -12.02
CA GLY A 55 -12.21 8.65 -11.47
C GLY A 55 -12.99 9.34 -12.58
N THR A 56 -14.32 9.40 -12.44
CA THR A 56 -15.15 10.39 -13.13
C THR A 56 -15.25 11.59 -12.19
N GLY A 57 -14.65 12.74 -12.51
CA GLY A 57 -14.85 13.95 -11.73
C GLY A 57 -13.75 15.01 -11.89
N ASP A 58 -14.14 16.14 -12.49
CA ASP A 58 -13.43 17.42 -12.42
C ASP A 58 -13.48 17.95 -10.98
N GLY A 59 -12.33 18.15 -10.34
CA GLY A 59 -12.29 18.76 -9.01
C GLY A 59 -10.90 18.66 -8.37
N ALA A 60 -10.31 19.82 -8.10
CA ALA A 60 -9.01 19.95 -7.45
C ALA A 60 -9.08 19.68 -5.94
N ALA A 61 -8.19 18.84 -5.40
CA ALA A 61 -7.37 19.11 -4.19
C ALA A 61 -6.68 17.83 -3.67
N GLU A 62 -5.38 17.96 -3.37
CA GLU A 62 -4.70 17.40 -2.19
C GLU A 62 -4.94 15.93 -1.82
N GLY A 63 -4.13 15.05 -2.41
CA GLY A 63 -3.97 13.66 -1.93
C GLY A 63 -3.66 12.71 -3.07
N ARG A 64 -2.38 12.53 -3.40
CA ARG A 64 -1.91 11.66 -4.51
C ARG A 64 -2.27 10.16 -4.35
N ALA A 65 -2.97 9.80 -3.28
CA ALA A 65 -3.54 8.49 -2.99
C ALA A 65 -5.00 8.31 -3.45
N GLU A 66 -5.73 9.39 -3.80
CA GLU A 66 -7.12 9.26 -4.23
C GLU A 66 -7.25 8.37 -5.46
N GLY A 67 -8.10 7.35 -5.35
CA GLY A 67 -8.37 6.37 -6.41
C GLY A 67 -7.35 5.23 -6.54
N ARG A 68 -6.29 5.17 -5.73
CA ARG A 68 -5.30 4.08 -5.76
C ARG A 68 -5.58 3.05 -4.66
N ARG A 69 -5.69 1.77 -5.04
CA ARG A 69 -5.84 0.64 -4.10
C ARG A 69 -4.68 -0.34 -4.25
N ILE A 70 -4.03 -0.69 -3.14
CA ILE A 70 -3.04 -1.77 -3.12
C ILE A 70 -3.77 -3.11 -3.26
N VAL A 71 -3.33 -3.94 -4.19
CA VAL A 71 -3.88 -5.29 -4.44
C VAL A 71 -2.90 -6.42 -4.11
N LEU A 72 -1.62 -6.08 -3.97
CA LEU A 72 -0.56 -7.01 -3.62
C LEU A 72 0.53 -6.28 -2.83
N ILE A 73 1.06 -6.90 -1.78
CA ILE A 73 2.26 -6.46 -1.07
C ILE A 73 3.20 -7.64 -0.80
N THR A 74 4.43 -7.61 -1.35
CA THR A 74 5.41 -8.69 -1.20
C THR A 74 6.73 -8.18 -0.63
N LEU A 75 7.59 -9.11 -0.21
CA LEU A 75 8.99 -8.79 0.03
C LEU A 75 9.60 -8.21 -1.23
N GLN A 76 10.50 -7.24 -1.04
CA GLN A 76 11.40 -6.83 -2.11
C GLN A 76 12.48 -7.91 -2.27
N THR A 77 12.37 -8.71 -3.34
CA THR A 77 13.43 -9.62 -3.78
C THR A 77 14.30 -8.92 -4.84
N LEU A 78 15.57 -9.31 -4.91
CA LEU A 78 16.52 -8.85 -5.93
C LEU A 78 16.15 -9.35 -7.33
#